data_AF-A0A3B9ZMP2-F1
#
_entry.id   AF-A0A3B9ZMP2-F1
#
_cell.length_a   1.000
_cell.length_b   1.000
_cell.length_c   1.000
_cell.angle_alpha   90.00
_cell.angle_beta   90.00
_cell.angle_gamma   90.00
#
_symmetry.space_group_name_H-M   'P 1'
#
loop_
_entity.id
_entity.type
_entity.pdbx_description
1 polymer ?
#
loop_
_entity_poly.entity_id
_entity_poly.type
_entity_poly.pdbx_seq_one_letter_code
_entity_poly.pdbx_strand_id
1 'polypeptide(L)' 'VFTALKGIPIRMISYGGSHHNISVLVKTDLKKQTLQAISNDLLNN' A
#
# COMPACT_ATOMS: atom_id res chain seq x y z
N VAL A 1 -5.22 -5.13 -3.52
CA VAL A 1 -4.43 -4.19 -2.67
C VAL A 1 -3.11 -4.80 -2.23
N PHE A 2 -3.07 -5.92 -1.51
CA PHE A 2 -1.80 -6.49 -1.02
C PHE A 2 -0.85 -6.93 -2.14
N THR A 3 -1.37 -7.31 -3.31
CA THR A 3 -0.57 -7.61 -4.50
C THR A 3 0.26 -6.41 -4.96
N ALA A 4 -0.32 -5.20 -5.00
CA ALA A 4 0.38 -3.95 -5.31
C ALA A 4 1.56 -3.63 -4.39
N LEU A 5 1.51 -4.11 -3.15
CA LEU A 5 2.52 -3.87 -2.12
C LEU A 5 3.66 -4.91 -2.16
N LYS A 6 3.55 -5.93 -3.03
CA LYS A 6 4.54 -7.00 -3.14
C LYS A 6 5.89 -6.43 -3.62
N GLY A 7 6.93 -6.60 -2.80
CA GLY A 7 8.28 -6.10 -3.07
C GLY A 7 8.61 -4.74 -2.43
N ILE A 8 7.64 -4.10 -1.77
CA ILE A 8 7.87 -2.87 -1.00
C ILE A 8 8.10 -3.26 0.48
N PRO A 9 9.21 -2.83 1.12
CA PRO A 9 9.42 -3.09 2.53
C PRO A 9 8.47 -2.25 3.39
N ILE A 10 7.51 -2.95 4.00
CA ILE A 10 6.44 -2.37 4.83
C ILE A 10 6.85 -2.53 6.30
N ARG A 11 6.70 -1.45 7.09
CA ARG A 11 7.05 -1.48 8.52
C ARG A 11 5.86 -1.87 9.40
N MET A 12 4.64 -1.52 8.98
CA MET A 12 3.41 -1.83 9.71
C MET A 12 2.22 -1.87 8.75
N ILE A 13 1.25 -2.74 9.05
CA ILE A 13 -0.06 -2.79 8.43
C ILE A 13 -1.10 -2.75 9.53
N SER A 14 -2.10 -1.89 9.40
CA SER A 14 -3.33 -1.92 10.20
C SER A 14 -4.49 -2.22 9.27
N TYR A 15 -5.13 -3.37 9.50
CA TYR A 15 -6.22 -3.92 8.71
C TYR A 15 -7.21 -4.63 9.63
N GLY A 16 -8.51 -4.51 9.35
CA GLY A 16 -9.58 -5.18 10.11
C GLY A 16 -10.38 -4.27 11.07
N GLY A 17 -9.95 -3.02 11.28
CA GLY A 17 -10.74 -2.04 12.03
C GLY A 17 -11.92 -1.44 11.26
N SER A 18 -11.92 -1.59 9.93
CA SER A 18 -13.02 -1.21 9.02
C SER A 18 -12.90 -2.03 7.74
N HIS A 19 -14.03 -2.37 7.12
CA HIS A 19 -14.07 -3.06 5.83
C HIS A 19 -13.62 -2.18 4.66
N HIS A 20 -13.58 -0.85 4.85
CA HIS A 20 -13.32 0.10 3.77
C HIS A 20 -11.89 0.66 3.78
N ASN A 21 -11.19 0.58 4.92
CA ASN A 21 -9.92 1.29 5.11
C ASN A 21 -8.79 0.32 5.46
N ILE A 22 -7.62 0.60 4.88
CA ILE A 22 -6.37 -0.07 5.19
C ILE A 22 -5.32 1.01 5.41
N SER A 23 -4.55 0.91 6.50
CA SER A 23 -3.46 1.84 6.79
C SER A 23 -2.12 1.12 6.77
N VAL A 24 -1.14 1.72 6.10
CA VAL A 24 0.15 1.08 5.82
C VAL A 24 1.27 2.06 6.10
N LEU A 25 2.29 1.63 6.86
CA LEU A 25 3.47 2.44 7.18
C LEU A 25 4.66 2.01 6.33
N VAL A 26 5.22 2.97 5.58
CA VAL A 26 6.40 2.79 4.73
C VAL A 26 7.45 3.87 5.02
N LYS A 27 8.69 3.63 4.63
CA LYS A 27 9.75 4.64 4.67
C LYS A 27 9.42 5.79 3.71
N THR A 28 9.78 7.02 4.07
CA THR A 28 9.54 8.22 3.27
C THR A 28 10.08 8.10 1.85
N ASP A 29 11.27 7.53 1.68
CA ASP A 29 11.93 7.35 0.37
C ASP A 29 11.10 6.50 -0.60
N LEU A 30 10.28 5.60 -0.06
CA LEU A 30 9.45 4.68 -0.83
C LEU A 30 8.02 5.20 -1.00
N LYS A 31 7.66 6.34 -0.41
CA LYS A 31 6.29 6.87 -0.42
C LYS A 31 5.75 7.01 -1.85
N LYS A 32 6.53 7.64 -2.74
CA LYS A 32 6.10 7.89 -4.12
C LYS A 32 5.91 6.58 -4.89
N GLN A 33 6.89 5.68 -4.83
CA GLN A 33 6.83 4.38 -5.48
C GLN A 33 5.65 3.55 -4.97
N THR A 34 5.41 3.56 -3.66
CA THR A 34 4.29 2.84 -3.03
C THR A 34 2.96 3.36 -3.53
N LEU A 35 2.75 4.68 -3.54
CA LEU A 35 1.52 5.28 -4.05
C LEU A 35 1.30 5.00 -5.54
N GLN A 36 2.35 5.05 -6.35
CA GLN A 36 2.28 4.73 -7.78
C GLN A 36 1.94 3.25 -8.01
N ALA A 37 2.58 2.33 -7.29
CA ALA A 37 2.29 0.90 -7.38
C ALA A 37 0.84 0.58 -7.01
N ILE A 38 0.35 1.15 -5.90
CA ILE A 38 -1.05 1.02 -5.47
C ILE A 38 -2.01 1.57 -6.53
N SER A 39 -1.76 2.78 -7.04
CA SER A 39 -2.61 3.41 -8.06
C SER A 39 -2.67 2.58 -9.34
N ASN A 40 -1.53 2.08 -9.81
CA ASN A 40 -1.45 1.30 -11.04
C ASN A 40 -2.19 -0.05 -10.90
N ASP A 41 -2.01 -0.74 -9.78
CA ASP A 41 -2.62 -2.06 -9.56
C ASP A 41 -4.13 -1.99 -9.27
N LEU A 42 -4.60 -0.92 -8.61
CA LEU A 42 -6.00 -0.80 -8.16
C LEU A 42 -6.91 0.03 -9.05
N LEU A 43 -6.40 1.05 -9.75
CA LEU A 43 -7.22 2.01 -10.48
C LEU A 43 -7.10 1.88 -12.01
N ASN A 44 -5.98 1.34 -12.49
CA ASN A 44 -5.68 1.28 -13.93
C ASN A 44 -5.78 -0.15 -14.51
N ASN A 45 -6.37 -1.09 -13.76
CA ASN A 45 -6.67 -2.45 -14.18
C ASN A 45 -8.15 -2.61 -14.55
#